data_AF-A0A6L6IU19-F1
#
_entry.id   AF-A0A6L6IU19-F1
#
_cell.length_a   1.000
_cell.length_b   1.000
_cell.length_c   1.000
_cell.angle_alpha   90.00
_cell.angle_beta   90.00
_cell.angle_gamma   90.00
#
_symmetry.space_group_name_H-M   'P 1'
#
loop_
_entity.id
_entity.type
_entity.pdbx_description
1 polymer ?
#
loop_
_entity_poly.entity_id
_entity_poly.type
_entity_poly.pdbx_seq_one_letter_code
_entity_poly.pdbx_strand_id
1 'polypeptide(L)'
;MNPKATLSLHTVDYPFETLSLRAKSTPKKLILDPDFQRKYKWDKDGWARASKFIESCLMRIPLPSCYFAENEDKAHLVIDGVQRITTVMRFMDNEFALEGLTVLKALEGKKFSEIGTWASDLESTTIRCVILRNENPKELIAEIFSRLNKGAVELSDQEIRHALFPGDFDKLLSELAEIKEIKRFKQGRAPTSQNDAREGEELVLRYFAFKEAPEQYGDNLSRFLDSFMEKTTKFDSAHISQLRKEFKASLAACKLVFDDEELFSDINKDRRRQGIVYYDLLMVSLGRIPTKTLRAKRSKVREAFAALCASPDFKRLTAGGLQRKTSITRRNALWDKKLQVAIK
;
A
#
# COMPACT_ATOMS: atom_id res chain seq x y z
N MET A 1 -9.53 -26.89 19.82
CA MET A 1 -9.80 -25.70 18.98
C MET A 1 -8.80 -24.62 19.37
N ASN A 2 -8.12 -23.99 18.42
CA ASN A 2 -7.23 -22.86 18.72
C ASN A 2 -8.12 -21.61 18.91
N PRO A 3 -8.29 -21.09 20.15
CA PRO A 3 -9.19 -19.96 20.41
C PRO A 3 -8.81 -18.67 19.66
N LYS A 4 -7.61 -18.61 19.05
CA LYS A 4 -7.15 -17.52 18.19
C LYS A 4 -7.71 -17.55 16.75
N ALA A 5 -8.54 -18.53 16.37
CA ALA A 5 -9.04 -18.67 15.01
C ALA A 5 -10.51 -18.23 14.82
N THR A 6 -11.22 -17.92 15.90
CA THR A 6 -12.61 -17.44 15.82
C THR A 6 -12.63 -15.91 15.77
N LEU A 7 -13.37 -15.36 14.80
CA LEU A 7 -13.47 -13.91 14.61
C LEU A 7 -14.46 -13.29 15.58
N SER A 8 -14.07 -12.18 16.20
CA SER A 8 -15.02 -11.26 16.83
C SER A 8 -15.63 -10.38 15.75
N LEU A 9 -16.91 -10.60 15.46
CA LEU A 9 -17.65 -9.89 14.43
C LEU A 9 -18.88 -9.22 15.03
N HIS A 10 -19.26 -8.08 14.45
CA HIS A 10 -20.52 -7.43 14.73
C HIS A 10 -21.20 -7.05 13.43
N THR A 11 -22.48 -7.37 13.29
CA THR A 11 -23.24 -7.08 12.09
C THR A 11 -24.21 -5.94 12.34
N VAL A 12 -24.24 -4.96 11.44
CA VAL A 12 -25.19 -3.84 11.46
C VAL A 12 -25.72 -3.61 10.07
N ASP A 13 -27.03 -3.43 9.94
CA ASP A 13 -27.64 -2.97 8.70
C ASP A 13 -27.71 -1.43 8.76
N TYR A 14 -26.83 -0.75 8.05
CA TYR A 14 -26.76 0.72 8.05
C TYR A 14 -27.63 1.31 6.94
N PRO A 15 -28.50 2.30 7.25
CA PRO A 15 -29.09 3.16 6.23
C PRO A 15 -28.01 3.91 5.45
N PHE A 16 -28.24 4.16 4.17
CA PHE A 16 -27.30 4.90 3.33
C PHE A 16 -27.05 6.33 3.82
N GLU A 17 -28.08 7.02 4.33
CA GLU A 17 -27.91 8.32 4.98
C GLU A 17 -26.93 8.24 6.17
N THR A 18 -26.98 7.16 6.95
CA THR A 18 -26.12 6.98 8.11
C THR A 18 -24.67 6.73 7.69
N LEU A 19 -24.44 5.94 6.64
CA LEU A 19 -23.10 5.75 6.08
C LEU A 19 -22.52 7.08 5.57
N SER A 20 -23.33 7.87 4.86
CA SER A 20 -22.95 9.20 4.36
C SER A 20 -22.55 10.14 5.50
N LEU A 21 -23.38 10.25 6.54
CA LEU A 21 -23.10 11.05 7.73
C LEU A 21 -21.82 10.61 8.45
N ARG A 22 -21.62 9.29 8.62
CA ARG A 22 -20.40 8.74 9.26
C ARG A 22 -19.14 9.02 8.44
N ALA A 23 -19.24 9.03 7.11
CA ALA A 23 -18.11 9.33 6.23
C ALA A 23 -17.74 10.82 6.22
N LYS A 24 -18.73 11.69 6.40
CA LYS A 24 -18.60 13.16 6.41
C LYS A 24 -18.31 13.73 7.80
N SER A 25 -18.41 12.95 8.87
CA SER A 25 -18.17 13.42 10.25
C SER A 25 -16.72 13.84 10.49
N THR A 26 -16.51 14.71 11.49
CA THR A 26 -15.19 15.09 11.99
C THR A 26 -15.12 14.82 13.50
N PRO A 27 -14.31 13.85 13.98
CA PRO A 27 -13.48 12.92 13.20
C PRO A 27 -14.33 11.95 12.34
N LYS A 28 -13.74 11.39 11.28
CA LYS A 28 -14.43 10.44 10.39
C LYS A 28 -14.75 9.15 11.15
N LYS A 29 -16.01 8.70 11.09
CA LYS A 29 -16.47 7.43 11.69
C LYS A 29 -16.57 6.29 10.69
N LEU A 30 -16.60 6.61 9.40
CA LEU A 30 -16.47 5.68 8.28
C LEU A 30 -15.32 6.17 7.40
N ILE A 31 -14.29 5.35 7.27
CA ILE A 31 -13.10 5.66 6.49
C ILE A 31 -13.20 4.87 5.20
N LEU A 32 -13.54 5.58 4.14
CA LEU A 32 -13.30 5.15 2.78
C LEU A 32 -11.87 5.62 2.48
N ASP A 33 -10.90 4.72 2.49
CA ASP A 33 -9.50 5.08 2.25
C ASP A 33 -9.41 5.96 0.98
N PRO A 34 -8.75 7.13 1.03
CA PRO A 34 -8.60 8.02 -0.11
C PRO A 34 -8.06 7.32 -1.36
N ASP A 35 -7.21 6.28 -1.21
CA ASP A 35 -6.68 5.55 -2.35
C ASP A 35 -7.65 4.50 -2.90
N PHE A 36 -8.49 3.89 -2.05
CA PHE A 36 -9.59 3.04 -2.54
C PHE A 36 -10.65 3.86 -3.27
N GLN A 37 -10.86 5.11 -2.86
CA GLN A 37 -11.70 6.07 -3.59
C GLN A 37 -11.08 6.47 -4.93
N ARG A 38 -9.76 6.71 -5.02
CA ARG A 38 -9.05 6.94 -6.29
C ARG A 38 -9.12 5.74 -7.25
N LYS A 39 -9.27 4.54 -6.70
CA LYS A 39 -9.50 3.30 -7.45
C LYS A 39 -10.99 3.03 -7.71
N TYR A 40 -11.90 3.98 -7.52
CA TYR A 40 -13.28 3.84 -8.02
C TYR A 40 -13.23 3.57 -9.53
N LYS A 41 -13.92 2.51 -9.98
CA LYS A 41 -13.86 2.05 -11.38
C LYS A 41 -15.23 2.01 -12.07
N TRP A 42 -16.30 2.28 -11.34
CA TRP A 42 -17.66 2.19 -11.88
C TRP A 42 -18.07 3.43 -12.69
N ASP A 43 -17.16 4.41 -12.85
CA ASP A 43 -17.26 5.58 -13.73
C ASP A 43 -16.37 5.51 -14.99
N LYS A 44 -15.55 4.47 -15.15
CA LYS A 44 -14.55 4.41 -16.24
C LYS A 44 -15.15 4.46 -17.64
N ASP A 45 -16.32 3.86 -17.82
CA ASP A 45 -17.04 3.76 -19.09
C ASP A 45 -18.44 4.40 -18.95
N GLY A 46 -18.51 5.53 -18.25
CA GLY A 46 -19.77 6.16 -17.85
C GLY A 46 -20.32 5.61 -16.53
N TRP A 47 -21.56 5.97 -16.23
CA TRP A 47 -22.26 5.68 -14.97
C TRP A 47 -23.23 4.50 -15.06
N ALA A 48 -23.33 3.80 -16.19
CA ALA A 48 -24.30 2.71 -16.37
C ALA A 48 -24.18 1.62 -15.30
N ARG A 49 -22.96 1.23 -14.89
CA ARG A 49 -22.76 0.24 -13.84
C ARG A 49 -23.22 0.76 -12.47
N ALA A 50 -22.87 1.99 -12.14
CA ALA A 50 -23.29 2.67 -10.92
C ALA A 50 -24.82 2.85 -10.88
N SER A 51 -25.43 3.24 -11.99
CA SER A 51 -26.86 3.46 -12.15
C SER A 51 -27.65 2.17 -11.98
N LYS A 52 -27.19 1.04 -12.54
CA LYS A 52 -27.79 -0.29 -12.30
C LYS A 52 -27.76 -0.70 -10.83
N PHE A 53 -26.73 -0.31 -10.09
CA PHE A 53 -26.67 -0.53 -8.65
C PHE A 53 -27.69 0.34 -7.91
N ILE A 54 -27.80 1.63 -8.24
CA ILE A 54 -28.85 2.51 -7.68
C ILE A 54 -30.25 1.99 -8.03
N GLU A 55 -30.49 1.54 -9.27
CA GLU A 55 -31.74 0.90 -9.70
C GLU A 55 -32.07 -0.31 -8.83
N SER A 56 -31.08 -1.15 -8.55
CA SER A 56 -31.23 -2.32 -7.67
C SER A 56 -31.61 -1.93 -6.23
N CYS A 57 -31.00 -0.86 -5.70
CA CYS A 57 -31.34 -0.32 -4.37
C CYS A 57 -32.80 0.16 -4.32
N LEU A 58 -33.22 0.98 -5.30
CA LEU A 58 -34.59 1.51 -5.38
C LEU A 58 -35.63 0.40 -5.59
N MET A 59 -35.26 -0.68 -6.29
CA MET A 59 -36.07 -1.88 -6.46
C MET A 59 -36.07 -2.80 -5.23
N ARG A 60 -35.35 -2.46 -4.16
CA ARG A 60 -35.23 -3.26 -2.93
C ARG A 60 -34.67 -4.66 -3.19
N ILE A 61 -33.80 -4.80 -4.19
CA ILE A 61 -33.08 -6.04 -4.46
C ILE A 61 -32.08 -6.28 -3.32
N PRO A 62 -31.98 -7.51 -2.75
CA PRO A 62 -31.01 -7.81 -1.70
C PRO A 62 -29.57 -7.47 -2.12
N LEU A 63 -28.93 -6.62 -1.34
CA LEU A 63 -27.55 -6.19 -1.58
C LEU A 63 -26.58 -7.15 -0.90
N PRO A 64 -25.43 -7.48 -1.53
CA PRO A 64 -24.38 -8.22 -0.84
C PRO A 64 -23.90 -7.43 0.39
N SER A 65 -23.39 -8.12 1.40
CA SER A 65 -22.82 -7.46 2.58
C SER A 65 -21.56 -6.64 2.21
N CYS A 66 -21.31 -5.59 2.97
CA CYS A 66 -20.02 -4.91 3.05
C CYS A 66 -19.25 -5.43 4.27
N TYR A 67 -17.92 -5.33 4.22
CA TYR A 67 -17.08 -5.68 5.36
C TYR A 67 -16.28 -4.46 5.78
N PHE A 68 -16.20 -4.23 7.09
CA PHE A 68 -15.44 -3.14 7.70
C PHE A 68 -14.44 -3.68 8.72
N ALA A 69 -13.30 -3.02 8.89
CA ALA A 69 -12.40 -3.22 10.03
C ALA A 69 -12.54 -2.06 11.00
N GLU A 70 -12.72 -2.36 12.28
CA GLU A 70 -12.75 -1.37 13.35
C GLU A 70 -11.32 -1.00 13.76
N ASN A 71 -11.01 0.30 13.85
CA ASN A 71 -9.72 0.77 14.35
C ASN A 71 -9.74 1.03 15.87
N GLU A 72 -8.63 1.51 16.42
CA GLU A 72 -8.50 1.80 17.85
C GLU A 72 -9.48 2.91 18.31
N ASP A 73 -9.78 3.88 17.45
CA ASP A 73 -10.74 4.97 17.67
C ASP A 73 -12.21 4.57 17.44
N LYS A 74 -12.51 3.28 17.23
CA LYS A 74 -13.85 2.75 16.88
C LYS A 74 -14.43 3.32 15.57
N ALA A 75 -13.59 3.91 14.72
CA ALA A 75 -13.94 4.20 13.34
C ALA A 75 -13.93 2.92 12.50
N HIS A 76 -14.75 2.89 11.46
CA HIS A 76 -14.87 1.74 10.56
C HIS A 76 -14.15 2.03 9.25
N LEU A 77 -13.07 1.32 8.98
CA LEU A 77 -12.43 1.29 7.67
C LEU A 77 -13.21 0.34 6.75
N VAL A 78 -13.52 0.77 5.53
CA VAL A 78 -14.18 -0.10 4.54
C VAL A 78 -13.17 -1.00 3.84
N ILE A 79 -13.38 -2.31 3.94
CA ILE A 79 -12.43 -3.35 3.48
C ILE A 79 -12.97 -4.09 2.26
N ASP A 80 -14.31 -4.19 2.17
CA ASP A 80 -15.05 -4.61 0.99
C ASP A 80 -16.32 -3.74 0.88
N GLY A 81 -16.74 -3.49 -0.36
CA GLY A 81 -17.93 -2.68 -0.66
C GLY A 81 -17.64 -1.22 -0.93
N VAL A 82 -16.37 -0.81 -1.05
CA VAL A 82 -15.98 0.58 -1.38
C VAL A 82 -16.73 1.09 -2.61
N GLN A 83 -16.76 0.34 -3.70
CA GLN A 83 -17.46 0.77 -4.93
C GLN A 83 -18.96 1.00 -4.69
N ARG A 84 -19.62 0.16 -3.88
CA ARG A 84 -21.05 0.28 -3.58
C ARG A 84 -21.35 1.51 -2.73
N ILE A 85 -20.61 1.67 -1.63
CA ILE A 85 -20.78 2.81 -0.71
C ILE A 85 -20.45 4.12 -1.42
N THR A 86 -19.33 4.16 -2.16
CA THR A 86 -18.94 5.32 -2.95
C THR A 86 -20.00 5.65 -4.02
N THR A 87 -20.54 4.66 -4.73
CA THR A 87 -21.60 4.89 -5.74
C THR A 87 -22.80 5.62 -5.13
N VAL A 88 -23.30 5.12 -3.99
CA VAL A 88 -24.46 5.71 -3.31
C VAL A 88 -24.16 7.12 -2.86
N MET A 89 -23.02 7.34 -2.21
CA MET A 89 -22.63 8.67 -1.74
C MET A 89 -22.51 9.67 -2.90
N ARG A 90 -21.83 9.30 -3.99
CA ARG A 90 -21.68 10.17 -5.17
C ARG A 90 -23.03 10.50 -5.81
N PHE A 91 -23.96 9.52 -5.87
CA PHE A 91 -25.30 9.77 -6.38
C PHE A 91 -26.08 10.74 -5.47
N MET A 92 -26.10 10.50 -4.16
CA MET A 92 -26.72 11.36 -3.16
C MET A 92 -26.17 12.79 -3.19
N ASP A 93 -24.88 12.94 -3.51
CA ASP A 93 -24.20 14.23 -3.68
C ASP A 93 -24.39 14.85 -5.08
N ASN A 94 -25.31 14.31 -5.89
CA ASN A 94 -25.66 14.79 -7.24
C ASN A 94 -24.50 14.80 -8.24
N GLU A 95 -23.46 13.97 -8.03
CA GLU A 95 -22.28 13.91 -8.89
C GLU A 95 -22.55 13.29 -10.27
N PHE A 96 -23.58 12.47 -10.40
CA PHE A 96 -23.98 11.88 -11.68
C PHE A 96 -25.48 11.72 -11.82
N ALA A 97 -25.94 11.61 -13.07
CA ALA A 97 -27.31 11.30 -13.44
C ALA A 97 -27.43 9.82 -13.80
N LEU A 98 -28.58 9.21 -13.52
CA LEU A 98 -28.80 7.79 -13.82
C LEU A 98 -28.78 7.56 -15.34
N GLU A 99 -28.10 6.50 -15.77
CA GLU A 99 -28.07 6.10 -17.18
C GLU A 99 -28.15 4.57 -17.34
N GLY A 100 -28.69 4.12 -18.47
CA GLY A 100 -28.76 2.70 -18.80
C GLY A 100 -29.69 1.90 -17.89
N LEU A 101 -30.75 2.53 -17.39
CA LEU A 101 -31.78 1.89 -16.56
C LEU A 101 -32.63 0.93 -17.40
N THR A 102 -33.04 -0.18 -16.79
CA THR A 102 -33.79 -1.23 -17.50
C THR A 102 -35.25 -1.32 -17.06
N VAL A 103 -35.52 -1.04 -15.80
CA VAL A 103 -36.82 -1.17 -15.14
C VAL A 103 -37.38 0.21 -14.81
N LEU A 104 -36.62 1.05 -14.10
CA LEU A 104 -37.04 2.37 -13.63
C LEU A 104 -36.75 3.47 -14.66
N LYS A 105 -37.16 3.26 -15.92
CA LYS A 105 -36.85 4.18 -17.04
C LYS A 105 -37.30 5.63 -16.84
N ALA A 106 -38.31 5.87 -15.99
CA ALA A 106 -38.76 7.21 -15.63
C ALA A 106 -37.74 8.02 -14.81
N LEU A 107 -36.69 7.38 -14.30
CA LEU A 107 -35.58 8.00 -13.57
C LEU A 107 -34.33 8.20 -14.44
N GLU A 108 -34.36 7.76 -15.71
CA GLU A 108 -33.25 7.94 -16.66
C GLU A 108 -32.93 9.44 -16.80
N GLY A 109 -31.64 9.78 -16.75
CA GLY A 109 -31.14 11.14 -16.83
C GLY A 109 -31.31 11.98 -15.56
N LYS A 110 -31.91 11.43 -14.49
CA LYS A 110 -32.15 12.17 -13.24
C LYS A 110 -31.00 12.02 -12.24
N LYS A 111 -30.69 13.11 -11.55
CA LYS A 111 -29.84 13.13 -10.36
C LYS A 111 -30.66 12.89 -9.09
N PHE A 112 -30.00 12.68 -7.96
CA PHE A 112 -30.65 12.44 -6.68
C PHE A 112 -31.65 13.54 -6.26
N SER A 113 -31.35 14.81 -6.53
CA SER A 113 -32.28 15.91 -6.26
C SER A 113 -33.55 15.91 -7.13
N GLU A 114 -33.58 15.12 -8.20
CA GLU A 114 -34.64 15.13 -9.22
C GLU A 114 -35.54 13.89 -9.17
N ILE A 115 -35.23 12.90 -8.33
CA ILE A 115 -35.98 11.64 -8.23
C ILE A 115 -37.18 11.70 -7.26
N GLY A 116 -37.44 12.83 -6.59
CA GLY A 116 -38.63 13.02 -5.76
C GLY A 116 -38.66 12.09 -4.55
N THR A 117 -39.80 11.41 -4.30
CA THR A 117 -39.97 10.53 -3.13
C THR A 117 -38.99 9.36 -3.08
N TRP A 118 -38.45 8.95 -4.24
CA TRP A 118 -37.41 7.91 -4.33
C TRP A 118 -36.11 8.30 -3.61
N ALA A 119 -35.86 9.59 -3.37
CA ALA A 119 -34.71 10.04 -2.60
C ALA A 119 -34.76 9.50 -1.16
N SER A 120 -35.91 9.63 -0.50
CA SER A 120 -36.11 9.11 0.87
C SER A 120 -36.12 7.58 0.93
N ASP A 121 -36.63 6.92 -0.10
CA ASP A 121 -36.51 5.46 -0.23
C ASP A 121 -35.03 5.02 -0.33
N LEU A 122 -34.22 5.75 -1.10
CA LEU A 122 -32.79 5.45 -1.20
C LEU A 122 -32.06 5.72 0.11
N GLU A 123 -32.28 6.88 0.74
CA GLU A 123 -31.66 7.24 2.02
C GLU A 123 -31.89 6.20 3.11
N SER A 124 -33.12 5.69 3.20
CA SER A 124 -33.52 4.68 4.17
C SER A 124 -33.14 3.24 3.80
N THR A 125 -32.72 3.00 2.55
CA THR A 125 -32.25 1.68 2.12
C THR A 125 -31.03 1.27 2.95
N THR A 126 -31.06 0.06 3.50
CA THR A 126 -29.99 -0.46 4.35
C THR A 126 -29.08 -1.42 3.59
N ILE A 127 -27.80 -1.41 3.98
CA ILE A 127 -26.83 -2.42 3.54
C ILE A 127 -26.20 -3.10 4.75
N ARG A 128 -26.12 -4.43 4.67
CA ARG A 128 -25.50 -5.24 5.73
C ARG A 128 -24.02 -4.98 5.81
N CYS A 129 -23.54 -4.61 6.98
CA CYS A 129 -22.13 -4.33 7.25
C CYS A 129 -21.62 -5.30 8.32
N VAL A 130 -20.64 -6.13 7.95
CA VAL A 130 -19.94 -7.04 8.86
C VAL A 130 -18.68 -6.34 9.35
N ILE A 131 -18.66 -6.00 10.64
CA ILE A 131 -17.56 -5.28 11.28
C ILE A 131 -16.64 -6.29 11.95
N LEU A 132 -15.40 -6.37 11.49
CA LEU A 132 -14.30 -7.03 12.18
C LEU A 132 -13.86 -6.14 13.33
N ARG A 133 -14.08 -6.60 14.56
CA ARG A 133 -13.73 -5.84 15.76
C ARG A 133 -12.22 -5.66 15.92
N ASN A 134 -11.82 -4.59 16.58
CA ASN A 134 -10.40 -4.24 16.72
C ASN A 134 -9.61 -5.19 17.62
N GLU A 135 -10.27 -6.02 18.45
CA GLU A 135 -9.62 -7.08 19.22
C GLU A 135 -9.13 -8.27 18.38
N ASN A 136 -9.54 -8.39 17.11
CA ASN A 136 -9.04 -9.44 16.25
C ASN A 136 -7.55 -9.23 15.94
N PRO A 137 -6.74 -10.30 15.87
CA PRO A 137 -5.35 -10.18 15.44
C PRO A 137 -5.23 -9.53 14.05
N LYS A 138 -4.36 -8.54 13.90
CA LYS A 138 -4.19 -7.80 12.62
C LYS A 138 -3.80 -8.72 11.46
N GLU A 139 -2.98 -9.74 11.73
CA GLU A 139 -2.62 -10.80 10.75
C GLU A 139 -3.88 -11.51 10.21
N LEU A 140 -4.87 -11.77 11.07
CA LEU A 140 -6.12 -12.42 10.69
C LEU A 140 -7.04 -11.48 9.90
N ILE A 141 -7.09 -10.21 10.29
CA ILE A 141 -7.81 -9.16 9.53
C ILE A 141 -7.22 -9.06 8.11
N ALA A 142 -5.89 -9.00 7.97
CA ALA A 142 -5.20 -8.95 6.68
C ALA A 142 -5.52 -10.18 5.81
N GLU A 143 -5.52 -11.39 6.38
CA GLU A 143 -5.89 -12.62 5.68
C GLU A 143 -7.34 -12.56 5.17
N ILE A 144 -8.27 -11.99 5.93
CA ILE A 144 -9.67 -11.82 5.51
C ILE A 144 -9.78 -10.82 4.37
N PHE A 145 -9.04 -9.71 4.42
CA PHE A 145 -8.98 -8.76 3.31
C PHE A 145 -8.51 -9.46 2.04
N SER A 146 -7.42 -10.24 2.12
CA SER A 146 -6.90 -10.99 0.97
C SER A 146 -7.95 -11.97 0.40
N ARG A 147 -8.75 -12.62 1.26
CA ARG A 147 -9.81 -13.55 0.80
C ARG A 147 -11.01 -12.86 0.19
N LEU A 148 -11.48 -11.77 0.78
CA LEU A 148 -12.65 -11.02 0.28
C LEU A 148 -12.34 -10.32 -1.04
N ASN A 149 -11.10 -9.86 -1.23
CA ASN A 149 -10.69 -9.16 -2.44
C ASN A 149 -10.40 -10.09 -3.64
N LYS A 150 -10.35 -11.42 -3.44
CA LYS A 150 -10.22 -12.42 -4.53
C LYS A 150 -11.50 -12.45 -5.38
N GLY A 151 -11.63 -11.49 -6.28
CA GLY A 151 -12.79 -11.29 -7.17
C GLY A 151 -13.16 -9.84 -7.43
N ALA A 152 -12.60 -8.90 -6.65
CA ALA A 152 -12.81 -7.45 -6.78
C ALA A 152 -11.52 -6.73 -7.22
N VAL A 153 -11.42 -5.43 -6.98
CA VAL A 153 -10.13 -4.70 -7.15
C VAL A 153 -9.20 -5.16 -6.03
N GLU A 154 -8.22 -5.99 -6.37
CA GLU A 154 -7.23 -6.51 -5.42
C GLU A 154 -6.41 -5.37 -4.83
N LEU A 155 -6.39 -5.30 -3.50
CA LEU A 155 -5.54 -4.38 -2.74
C LEU A 155 -4.14 -4.97 -2.63
N SER A 156 -3.12 -4.14 -2.71
CA SER A 156 -1.76 -4.60 -2.43
C SER A 156 -1.51 -4.78 -0.94
N ASP A 157 -0.51 -5.60 -0.59
CA ASP A 157 -0.12 -5.81 0.80
C ASP A 157 0.19 -4.47 1.52
N GLN A 158 0.76 -3.49 0.80
CA GLN A 158 1.06 -2.19 1.38
C GLN A 158 -0.18 -1.35 1.63
N GLU A 159 -1.21 -1.44 0.78
CA GLU A 159 -2.51 -0.82 1.03
C GLU A 159 -3.19 -1.42 2.27
N ILE A 160 -3.10 -2.75 2.45
CA ILE A 160 -3.61 -3.41 3.65
C ILE A 160 -2.84 -2.93 4.90
N ARG A 161 -1.52 -2.74 4.82
CA ARG A 161 -0.73 -2.21 5.94
C ARG A 161 -1.13 -0.81 6.35
N HIS A 162 -1.29 0.11 5.40
CA HIS A 162 -1.70 1.48 5.68
C HIS A 162 -3.02 1.53 6.47
N ALA A 163 -3.96 0.69 6.05
CA ALA A 163 -5.25 0.48 6.68
C ALA A 163 -5.15 -0.03 8.12
N LEU A 164 -4.31 -1.04 8.37
CA LEU A 164 -4.22 -1.75 9.66
C LEU A 164 -3.28 -1.10 10.68
N PHE A 165 -2.34 -0.27 10.21
CA PHE A 165 -1.30 0.34 11.02
C PHE A 165 -1.22 1.86 10.80
N PRO A 166 -2.32 2.62 11.00
CA PRO A 166 -2.28 4.07 10.87
C PRO A 166 -1.40 4.68 11.96
N GLY A 167 -0.69 5.76 11.64
CA GLY A 167 0.13 6.47 12.62
C GLY A 167 1.20 7.35 12.00
N ASP A 168 2.07 7.92 12.83
CA ASP A 168 3.10 8.85 12.36
C ASP A 168 4.20 8.17 11.55
N PHE A 169 4.48 6.88 11.80
CA PHE A 169 5.38 6.10 10.97
C PHE A 169 4.79 5.83 9.58
N ASP A 170 3.51 5.50 9.49
CA ASP A 170 2.81 5.32 8.22
C ASP A 170 2.78 6.63 7.39
N LYS A 171 2.54 7.77 8.04
CA LYS A 171 2.68 9.10 7.40
C LYS A 171 4.12 9.35 6.92
N LEU A 172 5.13 8.90 7.67
CA LEU A 172 6.54 9.01 7.27
C LEU A 172 6.81 8.16 6.02
N LEU A 173 6.25 6.95 5.90
CA LEU A 173 6.36 6.13 4.69
C LEU A 173 5.82 6.88 3.48
N SER A 174 4.61 7.45 3.60
CA SER A 174 3.98 8.26 2.56
C SER A 174 4.84 9.48 2.18
N GLU A 175 5.40 10.19 3.16
CA GLU A 175 6.30 11.35 2.91
C GLU A 175 7.55 10.94 2.13
N LEU A 176 8.23 9.87 2.55
CA LEU A 176 9.49 9.44 1.96
C LEU A 176 9.30 8.77 0.60
N ALA A 177 8.14 8.15 0.35
CA ALA A 177 7.78 7.57 -0.94
C ALA A 177 7.71 8.61 -2.06
N GLU A 178 7.43 9.88 -1.73
CA GLU A 178 7.36 10.99 -2.68
C GLU A 178 8.72 11.51 -3.15
N ILE A 179 9.83 11.04 -2.54
CA ILE A 179 11.17 11.37 -3.01
C ILE A 179 11.35 10.84 -4.45
N LYS A 180 11.84 11.69 -5.36
CA LYS A 180 11.93 11.43 -6.82
C LYS A 180 12.45 10.04 -7.16
N GLU A 181 13.54 9.60 -6.53
CA GLU A 181 14.20 8.32 -6.79
C GLU A 181 13.35 7.12 -6.34
N ILE A 182 12.53 7.30 -5.31
CA ILE A 182 11.63 6.26 -4.76
C ILE A 182 10.32 6.24 -5.55
N LYS A 183 9.71 7.41 -5.75
CA LYS A 183 8.47 7.57 -6.53
C LYS A 183 8.60 7.06 -7.96
N ARG A 184 9.78 7.23 -8.57
CA ARG A 184 10.08 6.81 -9.95
C ARG A 184 10.81 5.47 -10.02
N PHE A 185 10.87 4.71 -8.93
CA PHE A 185 11.57 3.44 -8.92
C PHE A 185 11.02 2.49 -9.99
N LYS A 186 11.91 1.85 -10.76
CA LYS A 186 11.61 0.98 -11.92
C LYS A 186 10.85 1.64 -13.08
N GLN A 187 10.56 2.95 -13.04
CA GLN A 187 9.98 3.64 -14.17
C GLN A 187 11.07 3.81 -15.24
N GLY A 188 10.98 3.01 -16.32
CA GLY A 188 11.79 3.24 -17.51
C GLY A 188 11.37 4.51 -18.25
N ARG A 189 11.99 4.80 -19.41
CA ARG A 189 11.61 5.92 -20.29
C ARG A 189 10.17 5.84 -20.85
N ALA A 190 9.45 4.75 -20.60
CA ALA A 190 8.04 4.58 -20.93
C ALA A 190 7.33 3.89 -19.73
N PRO A 191 6.35 4.55 -19.09
CA PRO A 191 5.56 3.95 -18.02
C PRO A 191 4.59 2.94 -18.63
N THR A 192 4.96 1.65 -18.66
CA THR A 192 4.13 0.59 -19.27
C THR A 192 3.21 -0.12 -18.29
N SER A 193 3.14 0.30 -17.03
CA SER A 193 2.17 -0.20 -16.06
C SER A 193 1.76 0.93 -15.14
N GLN A 194 0.45 1.03 -14.85
CA GLN A 194 -0.03 1.74 -13.67
C GLN A 194 0.71 1.12 -12.47
N ASN A 195 1.77 1.78 -11.99
CA ASN A 195 2.47 1.34 -10.79
C ASN A 195 1.42 1.24 -9.69
N ASP A 196 1.54 0.20 -8.88
CA ASP A 196 0.83 0.17 -7.62
C ASP A 196 1.18 1.44 -6.85
N ALA A 197 0.15 2.21 -6.46
CA ALA A 197 0.31 3.58 -6.00
C ALA A 197 1.24 3.70 -4.78
N ARG A 198 1.48 2.57 -4.09
CA ARG A 198 2.24 2.47 -2.84
C ARG A 198 3.50 1.60 -2.92
N GLU A 199 3.99 1.25 -4.12
CA GLU A 199 5.29 0.56 -4.24
C GLU A 199 6.41 1.38 -3.56
N GLY A 200 6.35 2.71 -3.66
CA GLY A 200 7.29 3.60 -2.99
C GLY A 200 7.26 3.49 -1.46
N GLU A 201 6.09 3.34 -0.86
CA GLU A 201 5.96 3.15 0.60
C GLU A 201 6.54 1.81 1.04
N GLU A 202 6.30 0.74 0.27
CA GLU A 202 6.90 -0.56 0.55
C GLU A 202 8.44 -0.48 0.47
N LEU A 203 9.01 0.23 -0.51
CA LEU A 203 10.47 0.45 -0.59
C LEU A 203 11.02 1.12 0.68
N VAL A 204 10.34 2.15 1.17
CA VAL A 204 10.74 2.84 2.41
C VAL A 204 10.64 1.88 3.60
N LEU A 205 9.53 1.15 3.71
CA LEU A 205 9.29 0.19 4.79
C LEU A 205 10.35 -0.92 4.81
N ARG A 206 10.68 -1.47 3.63
CA ARG A 206 11.75 -2.48 3.46
C ARG A 206 13.08 -1.98 3.98
N TYR A 207 13.45 -0.73 3.67
CA TYR A 207 14.71 -0.16 4.15
C TYR A 207 14.78 -0.18 5.67
N PHE A 208 13.75 0.32 6.36
CA PHE A 208 13.74 0.35 7.83
C PHE A 208 13.75 -1.07 8.41
N ALA A 209 12.89 -1.96 7.91
CA ALA A 209 12.79 -3.32 8.39
C ALA A 209 14.11 -4.10 8.23
N PHE A 210 14.76 -4.05 7.06
CA PHE A 210 16.04 -4.72 6.83
C PHE A 210 17.22 -4.03 7.51
N LYS A 211 17.15 -2.71 7.77
CA LYS A 211 18.19 -2.00 8.52
C LYS A 211 18.19 -2.40 10.00
N GLU A 212 17.01 -2.51 10.60
CA GLU A 212 16.85 -2.69 12.05
C GLU A 212 16.70 -4.13 12.51
N ALA A 213 16.02 -4.98 11.74
CA ALA A 213 15.67 -6.34 12.15
C ALA A 213 15.96 -7.41 11.07
N PRO A 214 17.11 -7.39 10.36
CA PRO A 214 17.38 -8.34 9.28
C PRO A 214 17.35 -9.82 9.72
N GLU A 215 17.67 -10.10 10.98
CA GLU A 215 17.69 -11.45 11.56
C GLU A 215 16.29 -12.07 11.70
N GLN A 216 15.26 -11.24 11.88
CA GLN A 216 13.86 -11.63 12.04
C GLN A 216 13.20 -12.00 10.71
N TYR A 217 13.85 -11.72 9.58
CA TYR A 217 13.34 -12.12 8.29
C TYR A 217 13.29 -13.65 8.15
N GLY A 218 12.12 -14.20 7.81
CA GLY A 218 11.84 -15.64 7.79
C GLY A 218 11.24 -16.13 6.47
N ASP A 219 11.74 -15.65 5.32
CA ASP A 219 11.27 -16.00 3.96
C ASP A 219 9.86 -15.52 3.57
N ASN A 220 9.10 -14.94 4.50
CA ASN A 220 7.82 -14.27 4.21
C ASN A 220 7.98 -12.76 4.37
N LEU A 221 8.06 -12.04 3.24
CA LEU A 221 8.18 -10.59 3.23
C LEU A 221 6.97 -9.90 3.84
N SER A 222 5.77 -10.32 3.45
CA SER A 222 4.54 -9.66 3.89
C SER A 222 4.45 -9.65 5.41
N ARG A 223 4.62 -10.83 6.02
CA ARG A 223 4.64 -11.00 7.48
C ARG A 223 5.76 -10.21 8.17
N PHE A 224 6.95 -10.19 7.57
CA PHE A 224 8.09 -9.45 8.10
C PHE A 224 7.82 -7.95 8.17
N LEU A 225 7.26 -7.38 7.11
CA LEU A 225 6.91 -5.96 7.05
C LEU A 225 5.74 -5.62 7.98
N ASP A 226 4.72 -6.50 8.07
CA ASP A 226 3.60 -6.34 9.02
C ASP A 226 4.09 -6.30 10.47
N SER A 227 4.98 -7.23 10.82
CA SER A 227 5.59 -7.30 12.16
C SER A 227 6.44 -6.07 12.48
N PHE A 228 7.02 -5.42 11.46
CA PHE A 228 7.74 -4.16 11.65
C PHE A 228 6.78 -3.00 11.87
N MET A 229 5.73 -2.86 11.04
CA MET A 229 4.68 -1.83 11.19
C MET A 229 4.05 -1.88 12.59
N GLU A 230 3.75 -3.07 13.11
CA GLU A 230 3.16 -3.23 14.44
C GLU A 230 4.04 -2.63 15.55
N LYS A 231 5.36 -2.79 15.45
CA LYS A 231 6.31 -2.24 16.44
C LYS A 231 6.42 -0.73 16.39
N THR A 232 6.23 -0.14 15.21
CA THR A 232 6.36 1.31 15.01
C THR A 232 5.24 2.14 15.65
N THR A 233 4.15 1.49 16.09
CA THR A 233 3.03 2.13 16.82
C THR A 233 3.48 2.82 18.11
N LYS A 234 4.65 2.44 18.64
CA LYS A 234 5.24 2.99 19.87
C LYS A 234 6.26 4.11 19.62
N PHE A 235 6.51 4.50 18.38
CA PHE A 235 7.52 5.50 18.05
C PHE A 235 7.01 6.90 18.37
N ASP A 236 7.82 7.68 19.08
CA ASP A 236 7.53 9.09 19.34
C ASP A 236 7.99 9.99 18.16
N SER A 237 7.60 11.26 18.21
CA SER A 237 7.90 12.24 17.15
C SER A 237 9.39 12.50 16.95
N ALA A 238 10.21 12.35 18.01
CA ALA A 238 11.65 12.49 17.94
C ALA A 238 12.27 11.31 17.18
N HIS A 239 11.81 10.10 17.47
CA HIS A 239 12.20 8.88 16.78
C HIS A 239 11.80 8.94 15.29
N ILE A 240 10.57 9.34 14.97
CA ILE A 240 10.12 9.54 13.57
C ILE A 240 11.01 10.55 12.84
N SER A 241 11.39 11.64 13.52
CA SER A 241 12.30 12.65 12.95
C SER A 241 13.71 12.11 12.70
N GLN A 242 14.19 11.22 13.55
CA GLN A 242 15.47 10.54 13.38
C GLN A 242 15.43 9.57 12.18
N LEU A 243 14.41 8.72 12.09
CA LEU A 243 14.22 7.79 10.97
C LEU A 243 14.16 8.52 9.62
N ARG A 244 13.48 9.67 9.57
CA ARG A 244 13.45 10.55 8.38
C ARG A 244 14.85 10.98 7.94
N LYS A 245 15.69 11.44 8.89
CA LYS A 245 17.06 11.86 8.61
C LYS A 245 17.91 10.69 8.13
N GLU A 246 17.77 9.53 8.76
CA GLU A 246 18.51 8.32 8.41
C GLU A 246 18.20 7.82 7.00
N PHE A 247 16.91 7.76 6.62
CA PHE A 247 16.53 7.37 5.27
C PHE A 247 17.16 8.31 4.22
N LYS A 248 17.02 9.63 4.43
CA LYS A 248 17.55 10.65 3.52
C LYS A 248 19.08 10.59 3.45
N ALA A 249 19.77 10.33 4.56
CA ALA A 249 21.22 10.15 4.59
C ALA A 249 21.67 8.90 3.81
N SER A 250 20.97 7.77 3.97
CA SER A 250 21.26 6.53 3.24
C SER A 250 21.06 6.67 1.73
N LEU A 251 19.98 7.35 1.32
CA LEU A 251 19.75 7.65 -0.09
C LEU A 251 20.83 8.61 -0.64
N ALA A 252 21.20 9.65 0.11
CA ALA A 252 22.27 10.55 -0.27
C ALA A 252 23.63 9.84 -0.39
N ALA A 253 23.91 8.87 0.48
CA ALA A 253 25.10 8.02 0.39
C ALA A 253 25.12 7.21 -0.91
N CYS A 254 23.98 6.65 -1.33
CA CYS A 254 23.87 5.95 -2.61
C CYS A 254 24.11 6.90 -3.80
N LYS A 255 23.50 8.09 -3.78
CA LYS A 255 23.67 9.12 -4.81
C LYS A 255 25.07 9.73 -4.88
N LEU A 256 25.85 9.62 -3.81
CA LEU A 256 27.26 10.02 -3.83
C LEU A 256 28.12 9.04 -4.64
N VAL A 257 27.75 7.76 -4.64
CA VAL A 257 28.51 6.69 -5.31
C VAL A 257 28.05 6.46 -6.75
N PHE A 258 26.74 6.53 -6.99
CA PHE A 258 26.10 6.22 -8.27
C PHE A 258 25.35 7.42 -8.83
N ASP A 259 25.45 7.60 -10.15
CA ASP A 259 24.71 8.65 -10.83
C ASP A 259 23.23 8.25 -10.97
N ASP A 260 22.35 9.21 -11.27
CA ASP A 260 20.88 9.01 -11.32
C ASP A 260 20.46 7.82 -12.21
N GLU A 261 21.16 7.58 -13.34
CA GLU A 261 20.86 6.49 -14.28
C GLU A 261 21.32 5.10 -13.80
N GLU A 262 22.15 5.06 -12.76
CA GLU A 262 22.82 3.85 -12.27
C GLU A 262 22.26 3.37 -10.95
N LEU A 263 21.62 4.28 -10.22
CA LEU A 263 21.08 4.07 -8.90
C LEU A 263 20.19 2.82 -8.87
N PHE A 264 20.56 1.86 -8.00
CA PHE A 264 19.86 0.60 -7.79
C PHE A 264 19.77 -0.31 -9.03
N SER A 265 20.81 -0.34 -9.87
CA SER A 265 20.87 -1.18 -11.08
C SER A 265 22.22 -1.89 -11.23
N ASP A 266 22.32 -2.80 -12.20
CA ASP A 266 23.61 -3.36 -12.64
C ASP A 266 24.34 -2.34 -13.53
N ILE A 267 25.42 -1.74 -12.99
CA ILE A 267 26.17 -0.68 -13.69
C ILE A 267 26.98 -1.16 -14.90
N ASN A 268 27.13 -2.49 -15.07
CA ASN A 268 27.83 -3.07 -16.22
C ASN A 268 26.95 -3.19 -17.47
N LYS A 269 25.64 -2.97 -17.37
CA LYS A 269 24.71 -3.12 -18.49
C LYS A 269 24.46 -1.78 -19.17
N ASP A 270 24.40 -1.79 -20.50
CA ASP A 270 24.02 -0.61 -21.30
C ASP A 270 22.57 -0.19 -21.01
N ARG A 271 21.66 -1.17 -21.02
CA ARG A 271 20.26 -0.96 -20.63
C ARG A 271 20.07 -1.27 -19.15
N ARG A 272 20.31 -0.26 -18.33
CA ARG A 272 20.11 -0.33 -16.87
C ARG A 272 18.62 -0.41 -16.52
N ARG A 273 18.30 -1.29 -15.58
CA ARG A 273 16.97 -1.40 -14.97
C ARG A 273 17.14 -1.45 -13.47
N GLN A 274 16.37 -0.64 -12.76
CA GLN A 274 16.37 -0.67 -11.32
C GLN A 274 15.80 -1.99 -10.81
N GLY A 275 16.36 -2.50 -9.72
CA GLY A 275 15.99 -3.79 -9.15
C GLY A 275 15.99 -3.74 -7.64
N ILE A 276 14.99 -4.40 -7.04
CA ILE A 276 14.78 -4.40 -5.59
C ILE A 276 16.00 -4.94 -4.82
N VAL A 277 16.71 -5.90 -5.41
CA VAL A 277 17.93 -6.47 -4.82
C VAL A 277 19.02 -5.44 -4.66
N TYR A 278 19.21 -4.57 -5.67
CA TYR A 278 20.22 -3.52 -5.61
C TYR A 278 19.81 -2.43 -4.64
N TYR A 279 18.51 -2.11 -4.59
CA TYR A 279 17.94 -1.17 -3.61
C TYR A 279 18.20 -1.63 -2.17
N ASP A 280 17.74 -2.83 -1.80
CA ASP A 280 17.88 -3.36 -0.44
C ASP A 280 19.36 -3.41 -0.01
N LEU A 281 20.23 -3.85 -0.94
CA LEU A 281 21.65 -4.00 -0.70
C LEU A 281 22.33 -2.64 -0.46
N LEU A 282 22.14 -1.69 -1.37
CA LEU A 282 22.86 -0.42 -1.36
C LEU A 282 22.35 0.54 -0.29
N MET A 283 21.02 0.65 -0.12
CA MET A 283 20.44 1.57 0.87
C MET A 283 20.92 1.25 2.29
N VAL A 284 20.92 -0.03 2.67
CA VAL A 284 21.35 -0.45 4.02
C VAL A 284 22.86 -0.37 4.18
N SER A 285 23.63 -0.87 3.21
CA SER A 285 25.09 -0.96 3.35
C SER A 285 25.81 0.37 3.22
N LEU A 286 25.45 1.22 2.24
CA LEU A 286 26.12 2.50 2.03
C LEU A 286 25.71 3.53 3.08
N GLY A 287 24.47 3.48 3.57
CA GLY A 287 24.00 4.35 4.65
C GLY A 287 24.75 4.20 5.98
N ARG A 288 25.44 3.08 6.19
CA ARG A 288 26.27 2.82 7.37
C ARG A 288 27.68 3.41 7.27
N ILE A 289 28.09 3.88 6.10
CA ILE A 289 29.45 4.36 5.86
C ILE A 289 29.49 5.89 6.01
N PRO A 290 30.44 6.45 6.78
CA PRO A 290 30.59 7.91 6.88
C PRO A 290 30.77 8.57 5.52
N THR A 291 30.05 9.68 5.29
CA THR A 291 30.06 10.43 4.02
C THR A 291 31.47 10.79 3.55
N LYS A 292 32.37 11.15 4.47
CA LYS A 292 33.78 11.48 4.15
C LYS A 292 34.50 10.28 3.54
N THR A 293 34.29 9.08 4.09
CA THR A 293 34.89 7.83 3.60
C THR A 293 34.32 7.46 2.24
N LEU A 294 33.00 7.51 2.05
CA LEU A 294 32.38 7.24 0.76
C LEU A 294 32.88 8.20 -0.33
N ARG A 295 33.03 9.49 -0.02
CA ARG A 295 33.57 10.47 -0.96
C ARG A 295 35.01 10.13 -1.36
N ALA A 296 35.87 9.85 -0.39
CA ALA A 296 37.27 9.50 -0.63
C ALA A 296 37.44 8.17 -1.38
N LYS A 297 36.53 7.22 -1.19
CA LYS A 297 36.61 5.86 -1.74
C LYS A 297 35.60 5.61 -2.87
N ARG A 298 34.98 6.66 -3.42
CA ARG A 298 33.91 6.58 -4.43
C ARG A 298 34.25 5.61 -5.57
N SER A 299 35.40 5.79 -6.22
CA SER A 299 35.82 4.94 -7.35
C SER A 299 35.95 3.47 -6.94
N LYS A 300 36.63 3.21 -5.81
CA LYS A 300 36.84 1.85 -5.31
C LYS A 300 35.53 1.15 -4.95
N VAL A 301 34.60 1.85 -4.30
CA VAL A 301 33.27 1.30 -3.95
C VAL A 301 32.48 0.97 -5.22
N ARG A 302 32.53 1.86 -6.21
CA ARG A 302 31.87 1.67 -7.50
C ARG A 302 32.46 0.49 -8.28
N GLU A 303 33.78 0.38 -8.37
CA GLU A 303 34.49 -0.76 -8.99
C GLU A 303 34.17 -2.08 -8.27
N ALA A 304 34.14 -2.06 -6.94
CA ALA A 304 33.75 -3.22 -6.14
C ALA A 304 32.32 -3.67 -6.43
N PHE A 305 31.39 -2.73 -6.62
CA PHE A 305 30.01 -3.03 -6.98
C PHE A 305 29.88 -3.55 -8.43
N ALA A 306 30.63 -2.97 -9.37
CA ALA A 306 30.72 -3.49 -10.74
C ALA A 306 31.21 -4.95 -10.75
N ALA A 307 32.27 -5.23 -9.99
CA ALA A 307 32.84 -6.57 -9.84
C ALA A 307 31.88 -7.55 -9.11
N LEU A 308 31.05 -7.07 -8.17
CA LEU A 308 29.97 -7.87 -7.59
C LEU A 308 28.96 -8.26 -8.66
N CYS A 309 28.44 -7.30 -9.43
CA CYS A 309 27.43 -7.55 -10.45
C CYS A 309 27.93 -8.46 -11.57
N ALA A 310 29.24 -8.41 -11.90
CA ALA A 310 29.86 -9.32 -12.86
C ALA A 310 30.01 -10.77 -12.35
N SER A 311 30.04 -10.98 -11.03
CA SER A 311 30.30 -12.28 -10.40
C SER A 311 29.24 -13.34 -10.75
N PRO A 312 29.64 -14.56 -11.16
CA PRO A 312 28.72 -15.68 -11.40
C PRO A 312 27.82 -16.00 -10.19
N ASP A 313 28.38 -15.96 -8.98
CA ASP A 313 27.64 -16.25 -7.75
C ASP A 313 26.53 -15.23 -7.51
N PHE A 314 26.84 -13.95 -7.71
CA PHE A 314 25.85 -12.89 -7.53
C PHE A 314 24.77 -12.96 -8.61
N LYS A 315 25.13 -13.21 -9.87
CA LYS A 315 24.17 -13.43 -10.97
C LYS A 315 23.22 -14.59 -10.68
N ARG A 316 23.72 -15.70 -10.12
CA ARG A 316 22.88 -16.83 -9.71
C ARG A 316 21.89 -16.42 -8.61
N LEU A 317 22.32 -15.61 -7.64
CA LEU A 317 21.49 -15.12 -6.53
C LEU A 317 20.50 -14.02 -6.95
N THR A 318 20.61 -13.48 -8.16
CA THR A 318 19.68 -12.50 -8.76
C THR A 318 18.81 -13.09 -9.87
N ALA A 319 18.98 -14.36 -10.22
CA ALA A 319 18.19 -15.05 -11.23
C ALA A 319 16.87 -15.65 -10.69
N GLY A 320 16.81 -16.00 -9.40
CA GLY A 320 15.61 -16.60 -8.79
C GLY A 320 15.70 -16.69 -7.28
N GLY A 321 14.56 -16.94 -6.63
CA GLY A 321 14.50 -17.02 -5.15
C GLY A 321 14.93 -15.71 -4.47
N LEU A 322 14.62 -14.56 -5.09
CA LEU A 322 15.15 -13.26 -4.69
C LEU A 322 14.83 -12.87 -3.24
N GLN A 323 13.69 -13.35 -2.74
CA GLN A 323 13.22 -13.11 -1.38
C GLN A 323 13.63 -14.23 -0.41
N ARG A 324 14.36 -15.27 -0.83
CA ARG A 324 14.81 -16.28 0.14
C ARG A 324 15.84 -15.67 1.09
N LYS A 325 15.68 -15.83 2.40
CA LYS A 325 16.61 -15.44 3.46
C LYS A 325 18.02 -15.89 3.12
N THR A 326 18.19 -17.14 2.72
CA THR A 326 19.49 -17.69 2.29
C THR A 326 20.10 -16.95 1.11
N SER A 327 19.28 -16.50 0.15
CA SER A 327 19.74 -15.73 -1.00
C SER A 327 20.11 -14.30 -0.60
N ILE A 328 19.30 -13.65 0.23
CA ILE A 328 19.58 -12.31 0.78
C ILE A 328 20.88 -12.34 1.59
N THR A 329 21.02 -13.25 2.56
CA THR A 329 22.21 -13.36 3.40
C THR A 329 23.47 -13.59 2.57
N ARG A 330 23.42 -14.48 1.56
CA ARG A 330 24.57 -14.72 0.67
C ARG A 330 24.94 -13.49 -0.17
N ARG A 331 23.95 -12.77 -0.72
CA ARG A 331 24.20 -11.52 -1.48
C ARG A 331 24.84 -10.46 -0.59
N ASN A 332 24.30 -10.27 0.62
CA ASN A 332 24.83 -9.31 1.58
C ASN A 332 26.27 -9.67 1.97
N ALA A 333 26.56 -10.94 2.28
CA ALA A 333 27.93 -11.38 2.61
C ALA A 333 28.92 -11.17 1.46
N LEU A 334 28.53 -11.47 0.22
CA LEU A 334 29.37 -11.22 -0.97
C LEU A 334 29.67 -9.73 -1.15
N TRP A 335 28.67 -8.89 -0.95
CA TRP A 335 28.81 -7.46 -1.05
C TRP A 335 29.65 -6.88 0.08
N ASP A 336 29.34 -7.22 1.33
CA ASP A 336 30.05 -6.74 2.51
C ASP A 336 31.54 -7.04 2.42
N LYS A 337 31.92 -8.25 1.98
CA LYS A 337 33.33 -8.60 1.76
C LYS A 337 34.02 -7.64 0.76
N LYS A 338 33.37 -7.33 -0.36
CA LYS A 338 33.92 -6.42 -1.37
C LYS A 338 33.93 -4.96 -0.91
N LEU A 339 32.86 -4.53 -0.24
CA LEU A 339 32.70 -3.18 0.28
C LEU A 339 33.75 -2.88 1.36
N GLN A 340 33.98 -3.80 2.30
CA GLN A 340 35.01 -3.65 3.34
C GLN A 340 36.42 -3.50 2.76
N VAL A 341 36.74 -4.20 1.67
CA VAL A 341 38.01 -4.02 0.96
C VAL A 341 38.08 -2.65 0.27
N ALA A 342 36.98 -2.20 -0.32
CA ALA A 342 36.93 -0.92 -1.04
C ALA A 342 37.07 0.31 -0.12
N ILE A 343 36.58 0.22 1.12
CA ILE A 343 36.60 1.34 2.08
C ILE A 343 37.86 1.41 2.94
N LYS A 344 38.65 0.32 3.02
CA LYS A 344 40.03 0.36 3.55
C LYS A 344 40.91 1.23 2.65
#